data_AF-A0A150ACE8-F1
#
_entry.id   AF-A0A150ACE8-F1
#
_cell.length_a   1.000
_cell.length_b   1.000
_cell.length_c   1.000
_cell.angle_alpha   90.00
_cell.angle_beta   90.00
_cell.angle_gamma   90.00
#
_symmetry.space_group_name_H-M   'P 1'
#
loop_
_entity.id
_entity.type
_entity.pdbx_description
1 polymer ?
#
loop_
_entity_poly.entity_id
_entity_poly.type
_entity_poly.pdbx_seq_one_letter_code
_entity_poly.pdbx_strand_id
1 'polypeptide(L)'
;MKLSTTSKLASLFVATALFGLTSCEKNDEPSAGGEETEKTVFHIAADVADPDGDATVFMQPTANLVDTTLTFINNGYQMEGVRSARVTTAGGRVYNLNYGTGEIYELEHDGGSSYTKVQTVNLSKWVGEYPRFAAVSDDYILAHNVLRETSEDQRSITVTLQVVKVGLPGLVFNEAEDYVQHELGTFSVGEDYVFRVDAPVISGNKVYYGTGYRTVGEPDAESTPRPDEMASIILDWPSLANPKIVTTDASQGDTYGYRGTAMFVHEDYVYQINMTTGGSDAVITRLDANGNYDANYEFNITDVIGRAVGSINFHHVGGGKGYVALDDLSLGSDVEDTYDMAYFDVTAKTVEVLSEVPKSNMWYYQSGAIEDDKFYMAVSPSTENAYIWEFSGTDAVKGAQLDGGNVFVQGVYK
;
A
#
# COMPACT_ATOMS: atom_id res chain seq x y z
N MET A 1 -87.27 45.77 -12.40
CA MET A 1 -86.27 45.18 -13.31
C MET A 1 -86.15 43.70 -12.92
N LYS A 2 -86.46 42.81 -13.89
CA LYS A 2 -86.59 41.33 -13.92
C LYS A 2 -86.05 40.56 -12.68
N LEU A 3 -86.83 39.75 -11.94
CA LEU A 3 -87.29 38.35 -12.19
C LEU A 3 -86.08 37.40 -12.48
N SER A 4 -85.87 36.22 -11.87
CA SER A 4 -86.81 35.26 -11.26
C SER A 4 -86.12 34.11 -10.47
N THR A 5 -86.77 33.67 -9.37
CA THR A 5 -87.14 32.29 -8.93
C THR A 5 -86.21 31.06 -9.05
N THR A 6 -85.90 30.48 -7.87
CA THR A 6 -86.06 29.08 -7.37
C THR A 6 -86.44 27.89 -8.27
N SER A 7 -85.77 26.72 -8.08
CA SER A 7 -86.30 25.33 -7.98
C SER A 7 -85.11 24.33 -7.88
N LYS A 8 -84.92 23.48 -6.85
CA LYS A 8 -85.56 22.21 -6.42
C LYS A 8 -85.42 20.99 -7.37
N LEU A 9 -85.16 19.82 -6.73
CA LEU A 9 -85.15 18.40 -7.17
C LEU A 9 -83.89 17.93 -7.95
N ALA A 10 -83.46 16.66 -7.95
CA ALA A 10 -83.58 15.43 -7.14
C ALA A 10 -82.87 14.30 -7.95
N SER A 11 -82.75 13.08 -7.39
CA SER A 11 -82.32 11.79 -8.01
C SER A 11 -80.82 11.51 -7.87
N LEU A 12 -80.30 10.60 -7.04
CA LEU A 12 -80.61 9.18 -6.78
C LEU A 12 -80.40 8.26 -8.01
N PHE A 13 -79.26 7.57 -8.04
CA PHE A 13 -79.13 6.23 -8.65
C PHE A 13 -78.29 5.35 -7.71
N VAL A 14 -78.98 4.39 -7.09
CA VAL A 14 -78.45 3.20 -6.43
C VAL A 14 -79.04 2.02 -7.20
N ALA A 15 -78.19 1.08 -7.64
CA ALA A 15 -78.49 -0.32 -8.02
C ALA A 15 -77.33 -0.88 -8.85
N THR A 16 -76.82 -2.10 -8.77
CA THR A 16 -77.03 -3.28 -7.90
C THR A 16 -75.85 -4.22 -8.17
N ALA A 17 -75.50 -5.03 -7.17
CA ALA A 17 -74.46 -6.03 -7.13
C ALA A 17 -74.50 -7.10 -8.24
N LEU A 18 -73.34 -7.71 -8.52
CA LEU A 18 -73.24 -9.10 -8.95
C LEU A 18 -71.95 -9.73 -8.41
N PHE A 19 -72.15 -10.82 -7.66
CA PHE A 19 -71.14 -11.73 -7.16
C PHE A 19 -70.38 -12.41 -8.32
N GLY A 20 -69.09 -12.69 -8.08
CA GLY A 20 -68.28 -13.57 -8.90
C GLY A 20 -67.00 -13.97 -8.16
N LEU A 21 -67.12 -14.95 -7.27
CA LEU A 21 -65.98 -15.69 -6.70
C LEU A 21 -65.42 -16.67 -7.75
N THR A 22 -64.11 -16.59 -7.97
CA THR A 22 -63.25 -17.67 -8.54
C THR A 22 -61.81 -17.29 -8.12
N SER A 23 -61.31 -17.77 -6.98
CA SER A 23 -60.59 -19.04 -6.79
C SER A 23 -59.26 -19.12 -7.56
N CYS A 24 -58.16 -18.75 -6.89
CA CYS A 24 -56.96 -19.57 -6.82
C CYS A 24 -56.10 -19.14 -5.62
N GLU A 25 -55.56 -20.14 -4.92
CA GLU A 25 -54.96 -20.08 -3.60
C GLU A 25 -53.46 -19.71 -3.62
N LYS A 26 -53.05 -18.98 -2.58
CA LYS A 26 -51.79 -19.02 -1.81
C LYS A 26 -50.43 -19.12 -2.53
N ASN A 27 -49.62 -18.06 -2.37
CA ASN A 27 -48.49 -18.05 -1.43
C ASN A 27 -47.88 -16.64 -1.36
N ASP A 28 -48.20 -15.89 -0.30
CA ASP A 28 -47.45 -14.68 0.07
C ASP A 28 -46.23 -15.12 0.88
N GLU A 29 -45.13 -15.41 0.18
CA GLU A 29 -43.82 -15.31 0.83
C GLU A 29 -43.41 -13.83 0.84
N PRO A 30 -42.98 -13.28 2.00
CA PRO A 30 -42.37 -11.96 2.00
C PRO A 30 -41.08 -12.08 1.17
N SER A 31 -41.01 -11.29 0.09
CA SER A 31 -39.75 -11.06 -0.62
C SER A 31 -38.73 -10.57 0.41
N ALA A 32 -37.81 -11.45 0.79
CA ALA A 32 -36.58 -11.07 1.42
C ALA A 32 -35.76 -10.32 0.35
N GLY A 33 -36.05 -9.04 0.18
CA GLY A 33 -35.08 -8.10 -0.34
C GLY A 33 -33.98 -7.98 0.69
N GLY A 34 -33.07 -8.96 0.71
CA GLY A 34 -31.75 -8.72 1.24
C GLY A 34 -31.17 -7.57 0.42
N GLU A 35 -30.72 -6.53 1.10
CA GLU A 35 -29.72 -5.66 0.50
C GLU A 35 -28.61 -6.59 0.01
N GLU A 36 -28.42 -6.71 -1.31
CA GLU A 36 -27.15 -7.18 -1.83
C GLU A 36 -26.13 -6.17 -1.33
N THR A 37 -25.45 -6.50 -0.24
CA THR A 37 -24.19 -5.85 0.11
C THR A 37 -23.33 -5.96 -1.15
N GLU A 38 -23.03 -4.83 -1.79
CA GLU A 38 -22.03 -4.79 -2.86
C GLU A 38 -20.80 -5.50 -2.33
N LYS A 39 -20.43 -6.61 -2.98
CA LYS A 39 -19.25 -7.35 -2.59
C LYS A 39 -18.04 -6.46 -2.81
N THR A 40 -17.19 -6.34 -1.80
CA THR A 40 -15.87 -5.71 -1.91
C THR A 40 -15.15 -6.25 -3.13
N VAL A 41 -14.66 -5.33 -3.98
CA VAL A 41 -13.84 -5.67 -5.14
C VAL A 41 -12.37 -5.51 -4.73
N PHE A 42 -11.58 -6.53 -5.02
CA PHE A 42 -10.13 -6.51 -4.89
C PHE A 42 -9.49 -6.33 -6.26
N HIS A 43 -8.34 -5.69 -6.30
CA HIS A 43 -7.56 -5.45 -7.51
C HIS A 43 -6.23 -6.18 -7.39
N ILE A 44 -5.96 -7.13 -8.28
CA ILE A 44 -4.72 -7.91 -8.26
C ILE A 44 -3.83 -7.38 -9.37
N ALA A 45 -2.64 -6.90 -9.02
CA ALA A 45 -1.66 -6.41 -9.99
C ALA A 45 -0.52 -7.41 -10.14
N ALA A 46 -0.17 -7.77 -11.37
CA ALA A 46 0.92 -8.71 -11.63
C ALA A 46 1.68 -8.41 -12.92
N ASP A 47 2.99 -8.61 -12.89
CA ASP A 47 3.85 -8.61 -14.07
C ASP A 47 3.75 -9.97 -14.78
N VAL A 48 3.47 -9.96 -16.08
CA VAL A 48 3.47 -11.17 -16.93
C VAL A 48 4.75 -11.34 -17.75
N ALA A 49 5.77 -10.55 -17.41
CA ALA A 49 7.12 -10.53 -17.98
C ALA A 49 8.12 -10.20 -16.87
N ASP A 50 9.42 -10.25 -17.17
CA ASP A 50 10.48 -9.86 -16.24
C ASP A 50 10.25 -8.43 -15.70
N PRO A 51 10.11 -8.24 -14.37
CA PRO A 51 9.82 -6.95 -13.75
C PRO A 51 10.94 -5.91 -13.91
N ASP A 52 12.14 -6.31 -14.35
CA ASP A 52 13.27 -5.41 -14.61
C ASP A 52 13.56 -5.18 -16.12
N GLY A 53 12.85 -5.88 -17.01
CA GLY A 53 13.04 -5.81 -18.47
C GLY A 53 12.04 -4.92 -19.21
N ASP A 54 10.82 -5.40 -19.36
CA ASP A 54 9.68 -4.75 -20.03
C ASP A 54 8.41 -5.05 -19.20
N ALA A 55 8.37 -4.53 -17.97
CA ALA A 55 7.31 -4.82 -17.01
C ALA A 55 5.94 -4.49 -17.59
N THR A 56 5.21 -5.53 -17.99
CA THR A 56 3.83 -5.41 -18.44
C THR A 56 2.95 -5.81 -17.27
N VAL A 57 2.56 -4.81 -16.46
CA VAL A 57 1.69 -5.02 -15.31
C VAL A 57 0.25 -5.11 -15.80
N PHE A 58 -0.42 -6.21 -15.49
CA PHE A 58 -1.84 -6.37 -15.67
C PHE A 58 -2.55 -6.30 -14.31
N MET A 59 -3.66 -5.58 -14.29
CA MET A 59 -4.53 -5.48 -13.13
C MET A 59 -5.87 -6.15 -13.39
N GLN A 60 -6.31 -7.01 -12.47
CA GLN A 60 -7.59 -7.70 -12.55
C GLN A 60 -8.46 -7.47 -11.32
N PRO A 61 -9.72 -7.03 -11.49
CA PRO A 61 -10.67 -6.96 -10.40
C PRO A 61 -11.24 -8.36 -10.10
N THR A 62 -11.50 -8.65 -8.82
CA THR A 62 -12.23 -9.84 -8.37
C THR A 62 -12.97 -9.56 -7.07
N ALA A 63 -14.17 -10.13 -6.92
CA ALA A 63 -14.90 -10.13 -5.65
C ALA A 63 -14.72 -11.45 -4.87
N ASN A 64 -13.82 -12.33 -5.33
CA ASN A 64 -13.56 -13.64 -4.73
C ASN A 64 -12.05 -13.91 -4.71
N LEU A 65 -11.49 -13.98 -3.50
CA LEU A 65 -10.08 -14.30 -3.27
C LEU A 65 -9.85 -15.74 -2.80
N VAL A 66 -10.88 -16.57 -2.72
CA VAL A 66 -10.82 -17.88 -2.06
C VAL A 66 -11.00 -19.03 -3.06
N ASP A 67 -12.13 -19.08 -3.77
CA ASP A 67 -12.47 -20.21 -4.65
C ASP A 67 -12.61 -19.73 -6.10
N THR A 68 -11.49 -19.34 -6.69
CA THR A 68 -11.42 -18.89 -8.09
C THR A 68 -10.03 -19.12 -8.69
N THR A 69 -9.91 -18.86 -9.98
CA THR A 69 -8.63 -18.85 -10.72
C THR A 69 -8.51 -17.53 -11.46
N LEU A 70 -7.40 -16.82 -11.24
CA LEU A 70 -7.07 -15.58 -11.94
C LEU A 70 -5.88 -15.83 -12.87
N THR A 71 -6.04 -15.43 -14.12
CA THR A 71 -5.04 -15.63 -15.16
C THR A 71 -4.74 -14.28 -15.80
N PHE A 72 -3.50 -13.79 -15.79
CA PHE A 72 -3.05 -12.48 -16.26
C PHE A 72 -2.50 -12.48 -17.67
N ILE A 73 -2.05 -13.63 -18.16
CA ILE A 73 -1.57 -13.74 -19.54
C ILE A 73 -2.74 -13.48 -20.50
N ASN A 74 -2.65 -12.37 -21.27
CA ASN A 74 -3.69 -11.86 -22.17
C ASN A 74 -5.02 -11.45 -21.50
N ASN A 75 -5.03 -11.22 -20.19
CA ASN A 75 -6.24 -10.97 -19.41
C ASN A 75 -6.01 -9.84 -18.39
N GLY A 76 -7.04 -9.01 -18.20
CA GLY A 76 -6.97 -7.84 -17.32
C GLY A 76 -6.63 -6.54 -18.03
N TYR A 77 -6.53 -5.48 -17.26
CA TYR A 77 -6.21 -4.14 -17.75
C TYR A 77 -4.70 -3.91 -17.67
N GLN A 78 -4.07 -3.64 -18.82
CA GLN A 78 -2.65 -3.31 -18.87
C GLN A 78 -2.43 -1.91 -18.29
N MET A 79 -1.66 -1.85 -17.20
CA MET A 79 -1.29 -0.59 -16.55
C MET A 79 -0.23 0.14 -17.39
N GLU A 80 -0.36 1.47 -17.45
CA GLU A 80 0.65 2.31 -18.10
C GLU A 80 1.88 2.47 -17.17
N GLY A 81 3.09 2.16 -17.68
CA GLY A 81 4.35 2.27 -16.95
C GLY A 81 5.57 2.00 -17.85
N VAL A 82 6.66 2.76 -17.71
CA VAL A 82 7.89 2.58 -18.51
C VAL A 82 8.81 1.48 -17.94
N ARG A 83 8.73 1.21 -16.63
CA ARG A 83 9.56 0.19 -15.95
C ARG A 83 8.79 -0.68 -14.95
N SER A 84 7.75 -0.13 -14.35
CA SER A 84 6.88 -0.81 -13.38
C SER A 84 5.65 0.07 -13.18
N ALA A 85 4.47 -0.52 -13.02
CA ALA A 85 3.35 0.19 -12.40
C ALA A 85 3.59 0.32 -10.89
N ARG A 86 3.23 1.45 -10.31
CA ARG A 86 3.26 1.67 -8.87
C ARG A 86 1.82 1.92 -8.45
N VAL A 87 1.28 1.00 -7.66
CA VAL A 87 -0.17 0.98 -7.42
C VAL A 87 -0.46 1.18 -5.94
N THR A 88 -1.45 2.02 -5.65
CA THR A 88 -2.04 2.20 -4.33
C THR A 88 -3.55 2.36 -4.47
N THR A 89 -4.30 2.12 -3.40
CA THR A 89 -5.74 2.36 -3.35
C THR A 89 -6.09 3.27 -2.19
N ALA A 90 -7.09 4.11 -2.39
CA ALA A 90 -7.60 5.06 -1.41
C ALA A 90 -8.98 5.54 -1.84
N GLY A 91 -9.89 5.76 -0.89
CA GLY A 91 -11.21 6.32 -1.18
C GLY A 91 -12.03 5.53 -2.20
N GLY A 92 -11.81 4.21 -2.28
CA GLY A 92 -12.48 3.30 -3.22
C GLY A 92 -12.01 3.42 -4.68
N ARG A 93 -10.83 4.00 -4.93
CA ARG A 93 -10.24 4.15 -6.26
C ARG A 93 -8.84 3.57 -6.33
N VAL A 94 -8.41 3.22 -7.54
CA VAL A 94 -7.05 2.76 -7.81
C VAL A 94 -6.22 3.92 -8.37
N TYR A 95 -5.00 4.07 -7.87
CA TYR A 95 -4.06 5.07 -8.31
C TYR A 95 -2.79 4.40 -8.84
N ASN A 96 -2.37 4.81 -10.04
CA ASN A 96 -1.16 4.31 -10.68
C ASN A 96 -0.19 5.46 -10.93
N LEU A 97 1.00 5.39 -10.36
CA LEU A 97 2.12 6.24 -10.78
C LEU A 97 2.81 5.58 -11.97
N ASN A 98 2.74 6.26 -13.13
CA ASN A 98 3.52 5.92 -14.31
C ASN A 98 4.99 6.26 -14.05
N TYR A 99 5.70 5.29 -13.51
CA TYR A 99 7.08 5.44 -13.10
C TYR A 99 7.97 5.68 -14.33
N GLY A 100 8.62 6.85 -14.38
CA GLY A 100 9.36 7.34 -15.54
C GLY A 100 8.75 8.57 -16.21
N THR A 101 7.52 8.95 -15.87
CA THR A 101 6.90 10.20 -16.35
C THR A 101 6.55 11.18 -15.22
N GLY A 102 6.43 10.69 -13.97
CA GLY A 102 5.94 11.47 -12.85
C GLY A 102 4.42 11.73 -12.89
N GLU A 103 3.68 11.02 -13.74
CA GLU A 103 2.22 11.12 -13.84
C GLU A 103 1.52 10.12 -12.93
N ILE A 104 0.50 10.59 -12.20
CA ILE A 104 -0.41 9.75 -11.43
C ILE A 104 -1.75 9.71 -12.16
N TYR A 105 -2.25 8.50 -12.38
CA TYR A 105 -3.56 8.23 -12.96
C TYR A 105 -4.53 7.76 -11.88
N GLU A 106 -5.73 8.34 -11.87
CA GLU A 106 -6.85 7.83 -11.10
C GLU A 106 -7.69 6.92 -12.00
N LEU A 107 -7.91 5.70 -11.54
CA LEU A 107 -8.60 4.65 -12.27
C LEU A 107 -9.87 4.26 -11.51
N GLU A 108 -10.97 4.18 -12.24
CA GLU A 108 -12.25 3.70 -11.75
C GLU A 108 -12.54 2.32 -12.35
N HIS A 109 -12.88 1.35 -11.51
CA HIS A 109 -13.35 0.04 -11.95
C HIS A 109 -14.76 0.17 -12.51
N ASP A 110 -14.98 -0.34 -13.73
CA ASP A 110 -16.24 -0.16 -14.47
C ASP A 110 -17.30 -1.24 -14.15
N GLY A 111 -17.09 -2.05 -13.12
CA GLY A 111 -17.93 -3.21 -12.80
C GLY A 111 -17.64 -4.46 -13.66
N GLY A 112 -16.77 -4.35 -14.67
CA GLY A 112 -16.33 -5.42 -15.56
C GLY A 112 -14.89 -5.88 -15.28
N SER A 113 -14.13 -6.19 -16.32
CA SER A 113 -12.71 -6.58 -16.23
C SER A 113 -11.75 -5.45 -16.64
N SER A 114 -12.21 -4.20 -16.62
CA SER A 114 -11.49 -3.05 -17.15
C SER A 114 -11.56 -1.86 -16.20
N TYR A 115 -10.71 -0.87 -16.46
CA TYR A 115 -10.65 0.38 -15.72
C TYR A 115 -10.76 1.56 -16.68
N THR A 116 -11.38 2.63 -16.21
CA THR A 116 -11.40 3.92 -16.90
C THR A 116 -10.45 4.88 -16.19
N LYS A 117 -9.53 5.48 -16.94
CA LYS A 117 -8.72 6.60 -16.46
C LYS A 117 -9.59 7.84 -16.37
N VAL A 118 -9.96 8.23 -15.15
CA VAL A 118 -10.89 9.36 -14.92
C VAL A 118 -10.17 10.68 -14.70
N GLN A 119 -8.92 10.64 -14.22
CA GLN A 119 -8.13 11.83 -13.94
C GLN A 119 -6.63 11.55 -14.08
N THR A 120 -5.86 12.61 -14.32
CA THR A 120 -4.39 12.56 -14.39
C THR A 120 -3.82 13.84 -13.78
N VAL A 121 -2.75 13.69 -13.00
CA VAL A 121 -1.89 14.81 -12.57
C VAL A 121 -0.45 14.49 -12.93
N ASN A 122 0.28 15.46 -13.48
CA ASN A 122 1.69 15.32 -13.78
C ASN A 122 2.51 16.09 -12.74
N LEU A 123 3.30 15.38 -11.94
CA LEU A 123 4.08 15.96 -10.84
C LEU A 123 5.57 16.09 -11.16
N SER A 124 5.99 15.79 -12.40
CA SER A 124 7.40 15.75 -12.80
C SER A 124 8.15 17.04 -12.56
N LYS A 125 7.47 18.19 -12.68
CA LYS A 125 8.03 19.51 -12.38
C LYS A 125 8.47 19.66 -10.92
N TRP A 126 7.80 18.98 -9.98
CA TRP A 126 7.99 19.17 -8.53
C TRP A 126 8.79 18.06 -7.86
N VAL A 127 8.60 16.81 -8.31
CA VAL A 127 9.24 15.63 -7.68
C VAL A 127 9.99 14.76 -8.69
N GLY A 128 10.17 15.22 -9.93
CA GLY A 128 10.87 14.50 -10.99
C GLY A 128 10.05 13.38 -11.63
N GLU A 129 10.66 12.67 -12.58
CA GLU A 129 10.02 11.61 -13.38
C GLU A 129 9.90 10.26 -12.64
N TYR A 130 10.70 10.09 -11.59
CA TYR A 130 10.79 8.85 -10.80
C TYR A 130 10.49 9.10 -9.31
N PRO A 131 9.39 9.79 -8.95
CA PRO A 131 9.07 10.01 -7.56
C PRO A 131 8.65 8.70 -6.91
N ARG A 132 8.64 8.70 -5.59
CA ARG A 132 7.90 7.69 -4.82
C ARG A 132 6.55 8.25 -4.44
N PHE A 133 5.59 7.38 -4.17
CA PHE A 133 4.25 7.81 -3.78
C PHE A 133 3.57 6.76 -2.90
N ALA A 134 2.67 7.21 -2.03
CA ALA A 134 1.81 6.33 -1.25
C ALA A 134 0.53 7.05 -0.84
N ALA A 135 -0.58 6.31 -0.78
CA ALA A 135 -1.74 6.77 -0.04
C ALA A 135 -1.42 6.79 1.46
N VAL A 136 -1.77 7.90 2.11
CA VAL A 136 -1.60 8.08 3.56
C VAL A 136 -2.94 8.15 4.30
N SER A 137 -4.04 8.27 3.54
CA SER A 137 -5.43 8.22 3.98
C SER A 137 -6.33 8.07 2.75
N ASP A 138 -7.63 7.90 2.94
CA ASP A 138 -8.61 7.94 1.85
C ASP A 138 -8.71 9.32 1.15
N ASP A 139 -8.19 10.36 1.79
CA ASP A 139 -8.27 11.74 1.32
C ASP A 139 -6.99 12.23 0.63
N TYR A 140 -5.86 11.53 0.79
CA TYR A 140 -4.55 12.05 0.36
C TYR A 140 -3.56 10.97 -0.10
N ILE A 141 -2.85 11.30 -1.17
CA ILE A 141 -1.58 10.69 -1.58
C ILE A 141 -0.45 11.67 -1.33
N LEU A 142 0.70 11.17 -0.88
CA LEU A 142 1.95 11.91 -0.90
C LEU A 142 2.84 11.37 -2.01
N ALA A 143 3.38 12.27 -2.84
CA ALA A 143 4.45 11.99 -3.77
C ALA A 143 5.71 12.71 -3.31
N HIS A 144 6.86 12.05 -3.35
CA HIS A 144 8.07 12.53 -2.71
C HIS A 144 9.33 12.13 -3.47
N ASN A 145 10.35 12.98 -3.34
CA ASN A 145 11.66 12.76 -3.90
C ASN A 145 12.75 13.38 -3.02
N VAL A 146 13.97 12.86 -3.12
CA VAL A 146 15.16 13.41 -2.46
C VAL A 146 16.18 13.78 -3.53
N LEU A 147 16.43 15.08 -3.68
CA LEU A 147 17.48 15.59 -4.54
C LEU A 147 18.82 15.58 -3.80
N ARG A 148 19.88 15.24 -4.54
CA ARG A 148 21.25 15.18 -4.06
C ARG A 148 22.12 15.97 -5.02
N GLU A 149 22.74 17.02 -4.53
CA GLU A 149 23.64 17.87 -5.30
C GLU A 149 25.07 17.72 -4.77
N THR A 150 25.91 17.01 -5.52
CA THR A 150 27.33 16.82 -5.17
C THR A 150 28.13 18.07 -5.54
N SER A 151 29.00 18.52 -4.63
CA SER A 151 29.91 19.64 -4.89
C SER A 151 30.89 19.34 -6.04
N GLU A 152 31.43 20.38 -6.67
CA GLU A 152 32.37 20.23 -7.79
C GLU A 152 33.62 19.41 -7.42
N ASP A 153 34.09 19.54 -6.18
CA ASP A 153 35.23 18.79 -5.63
C ASP A 153 34.86 17.41 -5.09
N GLN A 154 33.58 17.03 -5.17
CA GLN A 154 33.00 15.77 -4.68
C GLN A 154 33.20 15.53 -3.18
N ARG A 155 33.39 16.61 -2.40
CA ARG A 155 33.63 16.53 -0.95
C ARG A 155 32.38 16.74 -0.11
N SER A 156 31.27 17.19 -0.70
CA SER A 156 30.02 17.35 0.00
C SER A 156 28.80 17.09 -0.88
N ILE A 157 27.68 16.76 -0.25
CA ILE A 157 26.37 16.59 -0.89
C ILE A 157 25.36 17.49 -0.16
N THR A 158 24.66 18.34 -0.91
CA THR A 158 23.47 19.04 -0.40
C THR A 158 22.24 18.19 -0.67
N VAL A 159 21.43 17.95 0.36
CA VAL A 159 20.24 17.11 0.29
C VAL A 159 19.00 17.97 0.42
N THR A 160 18.05 17.76 -0.49
CA THR A 160 16.76 18.46 -0.49
C THR A 160 15.62 17.45 -0.57
N LEU A 161 14.69 17.52 0.38
CA LEU A 161 13.43 16.79 0.37
C LEU A 161 12.38 17.58 -0.41
N GLN A 162 11.70 16.91 -1.34
CA GLN A 162 10.55 17.44 -2.08
C GLN A 162 9.33 16.58 -1.75
N VAL A 163 8.21 17.22 -1.37
CA VAL A 163 6.95 16.53 -1.09
C VAL A 163 5.80 17.28 -1.76
N VAL A 164 4.95 16.52 -2.45
CA VAL A 164 3.68 16.97 -3.01
C VAL A 164 2.55 16.20 -2.31
N LYS A 165 1.57 16.93 -1.80
CA LYS A 165 0.31 16.40 -1.30
C LYS A 165 -0.74 16.45 -2.41
N VAL A 166 -1.44 15.36 -2.65
CA VAL A 166 -2.50 15.28 -3.66
C VAL A 166 -3.80 14.88 -2.97
N GLY A 167 -4.82 15.72 -3.09
CA GLY A 167 -6.15 15.46 -2.56
C GLY A 167 -6.94 14.46 -3.40
N LEU A 168 -7.68 13.58 -2.73
CA LEU A 168 -8.50 12.53 -3.32
C LEU A 168 -10.00 12.69 -2.97
N PRO A 169 -10.90 12.14 -3.80
CA PRO A 169 -10.67 11.74 -5.18
C PRO A 169 -10.48 12.97 -6.09
N GLY A 170 -10.07 12.75 -7.34
CA GLY A 170 -9.91 13.78 -8.37
C GLY A 170 -8.50 14.37 -8.52
N LEU A 171 -7.50 13.78 -7.85
CA LEU A 171 -6.09 14.19 -7.92
C LEU A 171 -5.89 15.72 -7.82
N VAL A 172 -6.49 16.32 -6.79
CA VAL A 172 -6.48 17.77 -6.57
C VAL A 172 -5.11 18.20 -6.08
N PHE A 173 -4.49 19.14 -6.78
CA PHE A 173 -3.17 19.66 -6.44
C PHE A 173 -3.08 21.17 -6.70
N ASN A 174 -2.68 21.91 -5.67
CA ASN A 174 -2.37 23.34 -5.75
C ASN A 174 -0.91 23.60 -5.35
N GLU A 175 -0.06 23.96 -6.32
CA GLU A 175 1.37 24.22 -6.12
C GLU A 175 1.69 25.15 -4.94
N ALA A 176 0.86 26.16 -4.66
CA ALA A 176 1.14 27.12 -3.59
C ALA A 176 0.91 26.57 -2.17
N GLU A 177 0.11 25.51 -2.03
CA GLU A 177 -0.35 24.98 -0.74
C GLU A 177 0.12 23.54 -0.50
N ASP A 178 0.29 22.79 -1.58
CA ASP A 178 0.48 21.33 -1.54
C ASP A 178 1.89 20.88 -1.92
N TYR A 179 2.78 21.80 -2.32
CA TYR A 179 4.18 21.51 -2.59
C TYR A 179 5.09 22.16 -1.56
N VAL A 180 6.00 21.37 -1.00
CA VAL A 180 7.09 21.85 -0.15
C VAL A 180 8.43 21.33 -0.64
N GLN A 181 9.45 22.14 -0.41
CA GLN A 181 10.84 21.78 -0.60
C GLN A 181 11.62 22.20 0.63
N HIS A 182 12.39 21.28 1.20
CA HIS A 182 13.22 21.55 2.36
C HIS A 182 14.66 21.09 2.12
N GLU A 183 15.61 21.99 2.32
CA GLU A 183 17.00 21.62 2.45
C GLU A 183 17.20 20.90 3.79
N LEU A 184 17.61 19.64 3.75
CA LEU A 184 17.89 18.84 4.94
C LEU A 184 19.30 19.09 5.49
N GLY A 185 20.18 19.63 4.65
CA GLY A 185 21.53 20.06 4.99
C GLY A 185 22.55 19.79 3.89
N THR A 186 23.79 20.21 4.14
CA THR A 186 24.97 19.86 3.35
C THR A 186 25.88 18.98 4.21
N PHE A 187 26.20 17.80 3.69
CA PHE A 187 26.96 16.76 4.37
C PHE A 187 28.33 16.61 3.69
N SER A 188 29.39 16.55 4.46
CA SER A 188 30.78 16.38 4.02
C SER A 188 31.19 14.91 4.01
N VAL A 189 32.28 14.57 3.31
CA VAL A 189 32.84 13.20 3.32
C VAL A 189 32.94 12.64 4.74
N GLY A 190 32.39 11.44 4.93
CA GLY A 190 32.30 10.75 6.22
C GLY A 190 31.06 11.10 7.05
N GLU A 191 30.23 12.04 6.63
CA GLU A 191 28.93 12.32 7.25
C GLU A 191 27.81 11.55 6.54
N ASP A 192 26.79 11.18 7.31
CA ASP A 192 25.67 10.38 6.84
C ASP A 192 24.48 11.26 6.42
N TYR A 193 23.86 10.90 5.30
CA TYR A 193 22.82 11.68 4.65
C TYR A 193 21.69 10.79 4.13
N VAL A 194 20.48 11.35 4.11
CA VAL A 194 19.30 10.67 3.55
C VAL A 194 19.34 10.80 2.02
N PHE A 195 19.33 9.67 1.30
CA PHE A 195 19.33 9.65 -0.16
C PHE A 195 17.96 9.31 -0.77
N ARG A 196 17.04 8.81 0.06
CA ARG A 196 15.69 8.40 -0.33
C ARG A 196 14.74 8.48 0.86
N VAL A 197 13.46 8.73 0.58
CA VAL A 197 12.36 8.57 1.54
C VAL A 197 11.27 7.71 0.92
N ASP A 198 10.56 6.92 1.74
CA ASP A 198 9.38 6.17 1.31
C ASP A 198 8.48 5.75 2.49
N ALA A 199 7.37 5.07 2.17
CA ALA A 199 6.41 4.51 3.12
C ALA A 199 5.89 5.51 4.19
N PRO A 200 5.36 6.68 3.77
CA PRO A 200 4.86 7.67 4.72
C PRO A 200 3.66 7.17 5.52
N VAL A 201 3.60 7.54 6.80
CA VAL A 201 2.42 7.34 7.66
C VAL A 201 2.09 8.60 8.44
N ILE A 202 0.80 8.88 8.62
CA ILE A 202 0.32 10.02 9.42
C ILE A 202 -0.04 9.52 10.82
N SER A 203 0.48 10.20 11.85
CA SER A 203 0.03 10.01 13.24
C SER A 203 -0.11 11.37 13.91
N GLY A 204 -1.33 11.67 14.36
CA GLY A 204 -1.67 12.96 14.95
C GLY A 204 -1.41 14.13 14.01
N ASN A 205 -0.57 15.06 14.44
CA ASN A 205 -0.18 16.25 13.68
C ASN A 205 1.18 16.09 12.97
N LYS A 206 1.58 14.86 12.65
CA LYS A 206 2.87 14.56 12.01
C LYS A 206 2.74 13.54 10.90
N VAL A 207 3.64 13.62 9.93
CA VAL A 207 3.92 12.58 8.94
C VAL A 207 5.34 12.07 9.13
N TYR A 208 5.49 10.75 9.05
CA TYR A 208 6.73 10.02 9.31
C TYR A 208 7.12 9.31 8.03
N TYR A 209 8.39 9.39 7.65
CA TYR A 209 8.96 8.74 6.48
C TYR A 209 10.08 7.79 6.91
N GLY A 210 10.04 6.59 6.34
CA GLY A 210 11.21 5.72 6.28
C GLY A 210 12.26 6.33 5.35
N THR A 211 13.53 6.07 5.62
CA THR A 211 14.64 6.67 4.87
C THR A 211 15.62 5.63 4.36
N GLY A 212 16.24 5.93 3.24
CA GLY A 212 17.48 5.31 2.86
C GLY A 212 18.66 6.17 3.31
N TYR A 213 19.67 5.57 3.95
CA TYR A 213 20.77 6.32 4.58
C TYR A 213 22.14 5.89 4.02
N ARG A 214 23.02 6.86 3.73
CA ARG A 214 24.33 6.65 3.08
C ARG A 214 25.37 7.60 3.66
N THR A 215 26.64 7.25 3.51
CA THR A 215 27.78 8.10 3.89
C THR A 215 28.35 8.82 2.68
N VAL A 216 28.64 10.12 2.80
CA VAL A 216 29.27 10.88 1.71
C VAL A 216 30.68 10.37 1.45
N GLY A 217 31.02 10.16 0.18
CA GLY A 217 32.32 9.65 -0.26
C GLY A 217 32.35 8.14 -0.50
N GLU A 218 31.32 7.41 -0.06
CA GLU A 218 31.14 6.01 -0.39
C GLU A 218 30.49 5.82 -1.78
N PRO A 219 30.74 4.69 -2.48
CA PRO A 219 30.11 4.41 -3.77
C PRO A 219 28.58 4.36 -3.69
N ASP A 220 27.89 4.83 -4.74
CA ASP A 220 26.43 4.63 -4.87
C ASP A 220 26.14 3.23 -5.46
N ALA A 221 26.28 2.20 -4.62
CA ALA A 221 26.04 0.80 -4.95
C ALA A 221 25.25 0.09 -3.84
N GLU A 222 24.52 -0.98 -4.19
CA GLU A 222 23.73 -1.73 -3.20
C GLU A 222 24.61 -2.36 -2.11
N SER A 223 25.80 -2.85 -2.51
CA SER A 223 26.80 -3.47 -1.63
C SER A 223 27.55 -2.50 -0.73
N THR A 224 27.36 -1.19 -0.89
CA THR A 224 27.97 -0.18 -0.01
C THR A 224 27.48 -0.38 1.42
N PRO A 225 28.35 -0.35 2.43
CA PRO A 225 27.91 -0.39 3.83
C PRO A 225 26.91 0.71 4.14
N ARG A 226 25.95 0.42 5.03
CA ARG A 226 25.06 1.44 5.56
C ARG A 226 25.71 2.08 6.80
N PRO A 227 25.28 3.31 7.18
CA PRO A 227 25.62 3.86 8.47
C PRO A 227 25.23 2.93 9.61
N ASP A 228 25.93 3.06 10.76
CA ASP A 228 25.68 2.25 11.96
C ASP A 228 24.32 2.54 12.62
N GLU A 229 23.65 3.62 12.21
CA GLU A 229 22.34 4.04 12.68
C GLU A 229 21.27 3.92 11.58
N MET A 230 20.03 3.66 12.00
CA MET A 230 18.84 3.80 11.15
C MET A 230 18.28 5.22 11.28
N ALA A 231 17.72 5.75 10.19
CA ALA A 231 17.16 7.11 10.18
C ALA A 231 15.68 7.15 9.78
N SER A 232 14.98 8.19 10.23
CA SER A 232 13.62 8.55 9.83
C SER A 232 13.52 10.06 9.59
N ILE A 233 12.59 10.50 8.75
CA ILE A 233 12.25 11.92 8.59
C ILE A 233 10.84 12.19 9.09
N ILE A 234 10.68 13.28 9.85
CA ILE A 234 9.41 13.70 10.42
C ILE A 234 9.11 15.11 9.96
N LEU A 235 7.87 15.35 9.51
CA LEU A 235 7.35 16.69 9.22
C LEU A 235 6.05 16.91 9.98
N ASP A 236 5.66 18.17 10.13
CA ASP A 236 4.34 18.52 10.64
C ASP A 236 3.24 18.22 9.59
N TRP A 237 2.11 17.69 10.04
CA TRP A 237 0.93 17.41 9.22
C TRP A 237 -0.22 18.34 9.61
N PRO A 238 -0.97 18.93 8.65
CA PRO A 238 -0.90 18.74 7.20
C PRO A 238 -0.04 19.75 6.43
N SER A 239 0.75 20.58 7.13
CA SER A 239 1.55 21.66 6.51
C SER A 239 2.83 21.18 5.82
N LEU A 240 3.28 19.95 6.10
CA LEU A 240 4.55 19.38 5.65
C LEU A 240 5.75 20.26 6.01
N ALA A 241 5.69 20.99 7.12
CA ALA A 241 6.74 21.90 7.57
C ALA A 241 7.71 21.24 8.56
N ASN A 242 8.80 21.94 8.89
CA ASN A 242 9.72 21.61 9.98
C ASN A 242 10.30 20.18 9.90
N PRO A 243 11.00 19.83 8.79
CA PRO A 243 11.59 18.50 8.66
C PRO A 243 12.64 18.27 9.76
N LYS A 244 12.63 17.06 10.31
CA LYS A 244 13.62 16.60 11.28
C LYS A 244 14.08 15.19 10.89
N ILE A 245 15.40 15.03 10.74
CA ILE A 245 16.02 13.70 10.70
C ILE A 245 16.21 13.23 12.14
N VAL A 246 15.80 12.00 12.43
CA VAL A 246 16.05 11.34 13.72
C VAL A 246 16.66 9.98 13.48
N THR A 247 17.53 9.55 14.39
CA THR A 247 18.28 8.30 14.26
C THR A 247 18.19 7.43 15.51
N THR A 248 18.50 6.14 15.34
CA THR A 248 18.62 5.14 16.41
C THR A 248 19.73 4.15 16.06
N ASP A 249 20.43 3.68 17.09
CA ASP A 249 21.52 2.70 17.03
C ASP A 249 21.04 1.24 17.21
N ALA A 250 19.73 1.00 17.18
CA ALA A 250 19.14 -0.34 17.38
C ALA A 250 19.56 -1.37 16.31
N SER A 251 19.88 -0.91 15.09
CA SER A 251 20.45 -1.73 14.02
C SER A 251 21.00 -0.81 12.92
N GLN A 252 21.36 -1.40 11.78
CA GLN A 252 21.72 -0.71 10.55
C GLN A 252 20.69 -1.03 9.46
N GLY A 253 20.71 -0.25 8.39
CA GLY A 253 19.87 -0.51 7.23
C GLY A 253 18.98 0.67 6.86
N ASP A 254 18.16 0.43 5.84
CA ASP A 254 17.25 1.42 5.31
C ASP A 254 15.84 1.19 5.90
N THR A 255 15.07 2.21 6.24
CA THR A 255 13.76 2.05 6.91
C THR A 255 12.55 2.31 6.01
N TYR A 256 12.77 2.38 4.69
CA TYR A 256 11.75 2.78 3.71
C TYR A 256 11.01 1.62 3.02
N GLY A 257 11.31 0.35 3.34
CA GLY A 257 10.54 -0.83 2.86
C GLY A 257 10.66 -1.18 1.38
N TYR A 258 11.58 -0.54 0.65
CA TYR A 258 11.79 -0.65 -0.80
C TYR A 258 10.60 -0.26 -1.68
N ARG A 259 9.58 -1.11 -1.77
CA ARG A 259 8.34 -0.93 -2.54
C ARG A 259 7.09 -1.20 -1.72
N GLY A 260 7.23 -1.93 -0.61
CA GLY A 260 6.15 -2.26 0.30
C GLY A 260 6.10 -1.32 1.49
N THR A 261 5.20 -1.65 2.41
CA THR A 261 5.06 -0.95 3.69
C THR A 261 6.24 -1.25 4.62
N ALA A 262 6.66 -0.25 5.40
CA ALA A 262 7.72 -0.36 6.40
C ALA A 262 7.34 0.21 7.77
N MET A 263 6.19 0.88 7.84
CA MET A 263 5.74 1.61 9.02
C MET A 263 4.23 1.47 9.16
N PHE A 264 3.75 1.52 10.40
CA PHE A 264 2.33 1.64 10.71
C PHE A 264 2.09 2.31 12.05
N VAL A 265 0.88 2.83 12.25
CA VAL A 265 0.46 3.44 13.52
C VAL A 265 -0.26 2.40 14.36
N HIS A 266 0.14 2.26 15.62
CA HIS A 266 -0.61 1.49 16.61
C HIS A 266 -0.51 2.15 17.98
N GLU A 267 -1.67 2.39 18.58
CA GLU A 267 -1.81 3.27 19.75
C GLU A 267 -1.19 4.65 19.46
N ASP A 268 -0.36 5.17 20.36
CA ASP A 268 0.29 6.49 20.22
C ASP A 268 1.69 6.40 19.59
N TYR A 269 2.03 5.27 18.96
CA TYR A 269 3.35 5.02 18.38
C TYR A 269 3.28 4.71 16.89
N VAL A 270 4.37 5.06 16.20
CA VAL A 270 4.65 4.64 14.83
C VAL A 270 5.69 3.54 14.87
N TYR A 271 5.30 2.30 14.57
CA TYR A 271 6.21 1.17 14.47
C TYR A 271 6.91 1.19 13.11
N GLN A 272 8.19 0.83 13.09
CA GLN A 272 9.01 0.83 11.88
C GLN A 272 9.94 -0.38 11.87
N ILE A 273 10.09 -1.02 10.72
CA ILE A 273 11.07 -2.07 10.48
C ILE A 273 12.17 -1.59 9.54
N ASN A 274 13.39 -2.11 9.70
CA ASN A 274 14.45 -1.91 8.72
C ASN A 274 14.41 -2.96 7.61
N MET A 275 14.73 -2.53 6.40
CA MET A 275 15.30 -3.36 5.36
C MET A 275 16.79 -3.54 5.68
N THR A 276 17.13 -4.76 6.07
CA THR A 276 18.48 -5.14 6.51
C THR A 276 19.51 -4.98 5.40
N THR A 277 20.76 -4.84 5.80
CA THR A 277 21.92 -4.92 4.92
C THR A 277 22.96 -5.87 5.51
N GLY A 278 24.07 -6.11 4.80
CA GLY A 278 25.09 -7.06 5.25
C GLY A 278 25.59 -6.73 6.66
N GLY A 279 25.32 -7.61 7.62
CA GLY A 279 25.76 -7.49 9.02
C GLY A 279 24.75 -6.83 9.97
N SER A 280 23.57 -6.43 9.52
CA SER A 280 22.51 -5.87 10.37
C SER A 280 21.51 -6.91 10.83
N ASP A 281 20.94 -6.72 12.03
CA ASP A 281 19.76 -7.46 12.47
C ASP A 281 18.47 -6.83 11.93
N ALA A 282 17.46 -7.67 11.66
CA ALA A 282 16.10 -7.20 11.43
C ALA A 282 15.49 -6.78 12.77
N VAL A 283 15.13 -5.51 12.91
CA VAL A 283 14.58 -4.95 14.15
C VAL A 283 13.33 -4.12 13.85
N ILE A 284 12.35 -4.21 14.75
CA ILE A 284 11.22 -3.28 14.82
C ILE A 284 11.50 -2.30 15.94
N THR A 285 11.55 -1.01 15.58
CA THR A 285 11.61 0.12 16.52
C THR A 285 10.28 0.87 16.49
N ARG A 286 10.15 1.90 17.33
CA ARG A 286 8.98 2.79 17.28
C ARG A 286 9.33 4.24 17.58
N LEU A 287 8.57 5.14 16.98
CA LEU A 287 8.62 6.58 17.25
C LEU A 287 7.41 7.02 18.07
N ASP A 288 7.64 7.91 19.04
CA ASP A 288 6.60 8.56 19.81
C ASP A 288 5.85 9.62 18.98
N ALA A 289 4.76 10.16 19.54
CA ALA A 289 3.97 11.22 18.91
C ALA A 289 4.74 12.52 18.61
N ASN A 290 5.95 12.71 19.17
CA ASN A 290 6.81 13.85 18.89
C ASN A 290 7.86 13.55 17.80
N GLY A 291 7.89 12.33 17.27
CA GLY A 291 8.88 11.91 16.28
C GLY A 291 10.24 11.54 16.86
N ASN A 292 10.32 11.10 18.12
CA ASN A 292 11.56 10.57 18.69
C ASN A 292 11.47 9.04 18.78
N TYR A 293 12.57 8.34 18.48
CA TYR A 293 12.64 6.91 18.77
C TYR A 293 12.52 6.65 20.27
N ASP A 294 11.72 5.65 20.63
CA ASP A 294 11.59 5.18 22.01
C ASP A 294 12.75 4.27 22.37
N ALA A 295 13.73 4.81 23.10
CA ALA A 295 14.91 4.09 23.56
C ALA A 295 14.60 2.89 24.48
N ASN A 296 13.36 2.73 24.96
CA ASN A 296 12.94 1.58 25.77
C ASN A 296 12.26 0.48 24.96
N TYR A 297 12.11 0.66 23.65
CA TYR A 297 11.47 -0.29 22.77
C TYR A 297 12.38 -0.68 21.60
N GLU A 298 12.80 -1.93 21.63
CA GLU A 298 13.41 -2.62 20.50
C GLU A 298 12.83 -4.04 20.46
N PHE A 299 12.45 -4.48 19.27
CA PHE A 299 12.06 -5.86 19.01
C PHE A 299 12.97 -6.42 17.90
N ASN A 300 14.00 -7.16 18.32
CA ASN A 300 14.93 -7.83 17.42
C ASN A 300 14.34 -9.15 16.90
N ILE A 301 14.00 -9.17 15.61
CA ILE A 301 13.44 -10.34 14.90
C ILE A 301 14.51 -11.40 14.69
N THR A 302 15.73 -11.00 14.32
CA THR A 302 16.87 -11.91 14.13
C THR A 302 17.09 -12.79 15.37
N ASP A 303 17.06 -12.18 16.55
CA ASP A 303 17.23 -12.88 17.83
C ASP A 303 16.08 -13.86 18.13
N VAL A 304 14.83 -13.44 17.91
CA VAL A 304 13.66 -14.29 18.18
C VAL A 304 13.61 -15.50 17.25
N ILE A 305 13.97 -15.33 15.98
CA ILE A 305 14.03 -16.43 15.00
C ILE A 305 15.30 -17.27 15.18
N GLY A 306 16.38 -16.69 15.68
CA GLY A 306 17.66 -17.37 15.91
C GLY A 306 18.52 -17.54 14.66
N ARG A 307 18.29 -16.74 13.61
CA ARG A 307 19.13 -16.68 12.40
C ARG A 307 19.06 -15.30 11.74
N ALA A 308 20.12 -14.93 11.02
CA ALA A 308 20.12 -13.73 10.20
C ALA A 308 19.02 -13.79 9.14
N VAL A 309 18.22 -12.74 9.08
CA VAL A 309 17.13 -12.58 8.10
C VAL A 309 17.13 -11.15 7.59
N GLY A 310 16.63 -10.96 6.37
CA GLY A 310 16.20 -9.63 5.92
C GLY A 310 14.71 -9.43 6.10
N SER A 311 14.24 -8.19 5.94
CA SER A 311 12.85 -7.85 6.19
C SER A 311 12.31 -6.80 5.21
N ILE A 312 11.13 -7.07 4.65
CA ILE A 312 10.33 -6.17 3.81
C ILE A 312 8.83 -6.47 4.01
N ASN A 313 7.95 -5.66 3.39
CA ASN A 313 6.49 -5.87 3.37
C ASN A 313 5.85 -5.99 4.76
N PHE A 314 5.98 -4.96 5.58
CA PHE A 314 5.54 -4.92 6.98
C PHE A 314 4.08 -4.48 7.13
N HIS A 315 3.17 -5.42 6.92
CA HIS A 315 1.73 -5.16 6.88
C HIS A 315 1.11 -5.29 8.27
N HIS A 316 0.49 -4.21 8.76
CA HIS A 316 -0.32 -4.22 9.99
C HIS A 316 -1.76 -4.61 9.71
N VAL A 317 -2.32 -5.50 10.53
CA VAL A 317 -3.68 -6.03 10.35
C VAL A 317 -4.58 -5.78 11.57
N GLY A 318 -4.11 -4.99 12.54
CA GLY A 318 -4.85 -4.63 13.75
C GLY A 318 -4.17 -5.11 15.04
N GLY A 319 -4.44 -4.41 16.14
CA GLY A 319 -3.98 -4.80 17.49
C GLY A 319 -2.47 -4.99 17.66
N GLY A 320 -1.66 -4.21 16.94
CA GLY A 320 -0.19 -4.34 16.93
C GLY A 320 0.35 -5.59 16.22
N LYS A 321 -0.49 -6.30 15.46
CA LYS A 321 -0.13 -7.57 14.82
C LYS A 321 -0.18 -7.44 13.30
N GLY A 322 0.47 -8.38 12.62
CA GLY A 322 0.58 -8.31 11.18
C GLY A 322 1.48 -9.35 10.57
N TYR A 323 1.86 -9.12 9.32
CA TYR A 323 2.69 -10.02 8.54
C TYR A 323 3.89 -9.29 7.97
N VAL A 324 5.01 -10.01 7.88
CA VAL A 324 6.28 -9.52 7.33
C VAL A 324 6.89 -10.59 6.44
N ALA A 325 7.52 -10.17 5.35
CA ALA A 325 8.32 -11.07 4.52
C ALA A 325 9.77 -11.06 5.01
N LEU A 326 10.31 -12.24 5.33
CA LEU A 326 11.63 -12.42 5.91
C LEU A 326 12.57 -13.15 4.97
N ASP A 327 13.58 -12.44 4.47
CA ASP A 327 14.58 -13.00 3.56
C ASP A 327 15.49 -13.98 4.30
N ASP A 328 15.61 -15.22 3.81
CA ASP A 328 16.55 -16.19 4.34
C ASP A 328 17.96 -15.96 3.79
N LEU A 329 18.72 -15.11 4.49
CA LEU A 329 20.09 -14.73 4.14
C LEU A 329 21.10 -15.90 4.21
N SER A 330 20.68 -17.07 4.70
CA SER A 330 21.52 -18.28 4.65
C SER A 330 21.47 -18.97 3.28
N LEU A 331 20.48 -18.65 2.46
CA LEU A 331 20.37 -19.12 1.09
C LEU A 331 21.33 -18.33 0.20
N GLY A 332 21.93 -19.01 -0.79
CA GLY A 332 22.84 -18.36 -1.72
C GLY A 332 22.11 -17.38 -2.63
N SER A 333 22.82 -16.37 -3.14
CA SER A 333 22.27 -15.32 -4.03
C SER A 333 21.65 -15.83 -5.33
N ASP A 334 21.90 -17.09 -5.69
CA ASP A 334 21.34 -17.74 -6.88
C ASP A 334 19.95 -18.35 -6.63
N VAL A 335 19.45 -18.30 -5.39
CA VAL A 335 18.10 -18.75 -5.01
C VAL A 335 17.14 -17.57 -5.15
N GLU A 336 16.10 -17.74 -5.96
CA GLU A 336 15.10 -16.70 -6.22
C GLU A 336 14.06 -16.59 -5.11
N ASP A 337 13.52 -17.72 -4.66
CA ASP A 337 12.49 -17.79 -3.63
C ASP A 337 13.10 -17.91 -2.23
N THR A 338 13.43 -16.76 -1.62
CA THR A 338 14.12 -16.74 -0.32
C THR A 338 13.25 -16.27 0.85
N TYR A 339 12.16 -15.55 0.58
CA TYR A 339 11.37 -14.92 1.64
C TYR A 339 10.37 -15.89 2.26
N ASP A 340 10.44 -16.04 3.59
CA ASP A 340 9.37 -16.62 4.40
C ASP A 340 8.29 -15.57 4.67
N MET A 341 7.04 -16.00 4.80
CA MET A 341 6.01 -15.20 5.46
C MET A 341 6.04 -15.47 6.96
N ALA A 342 5.96 -14.41 7.77
CA ALA A 342 5.90 -14.53 9.22
C ALA A 342 4.81 -13.64 9.81
N TYR A 343 4.15 -14.13 10.86
CA TYR A 343 3.20 -13.38 11.67
C TYR A 343 3.91 -12.74 12.87
N PHE A 344 3.64 -11.47 13.14
CA PHE A 344 4.26 -10.73 14.25
C PHE A 344 3.24 -10.15 15.23
N ASP A 345 3.69 -9.89 16.46
CA ASP A 345 3.01 -9.07 17.48
C ASP A 345 4.05 -8.14 18.13
N VAL A 346 3.89 -6.82 17.91
CA VAL A 346 4.82 -5.81 18.43
C VAL A 346 4.66 -5.57 19.93
N THR A 347 3.50 -5.88 20.51
CA THR A 347 3.27 -5.75 21.95
C THR A 347 3.91 -6.91 22.70
N ALA A 348 3.72 -8.13 22.19
CA ALA A 348 4.31 -9.34 22.77
C ALA A 348 5.79 -9.54 22.36
N LYS A 349 6.26 -8.82 21.33
CA LYS A 349 7.58 -9.01 20.69
C LYS A 349 7.80 -10.44 20.23
N THR A 350 6.79 -10.99 19.55
CA THR A 350 6.83 -12.35 19.00
C THR A 350 6.75 -12.31 17.49
N VAL A 351 7.42 -13.27 16.85
CA VAL A 351 7.36 -13.51 15.40
C VAL A 351 7.36 -15.02 15.16
N GLU A 352 6.50 -15.48 14.26
CA GLU A 352 6.34 -16.89 13.90
C GLU A 352 6.36 -17.06 12.38
N VAL A 353 7.29 -17.87 11.88
CA VAL A 353 7.35 -18.22 10.45
C VAL A 353 6.22 -19.19 10.11
N LEU A 354 5.46 -18.86 9.07
CA LEU A 354 4.30 -19.61 8.60
C LEU A 354 4.75 -20.72 7.66
N SER A 355 5.14 -21.86 8.23
CA SER A 355 5.82 -22.96 7.52
C SER A 355 5.00 -23.61 6.39
N GLU A 356 3.68 -23.46 6.42
CA GLU A 356 2.74 -23.95 5.42
C GLU A 356 2.69 -23.06 4.18
N VAL A 357 3.12 -21.80 4.29
CA VAL A 357 3.25 -20.88 3.17
C VAL A 357 4.63 -21.06 2.55
N PRO A 358 4.72 -21.38 1.25
CA PRO A 358 6.00 -21.59 0.61
C PRO A 358 6.78 -20.28 0.48
N LYS A 359 8.10 -20.40 0.42
CA LYS A 359 8.96 -19.25 0.11
C LYS A 359 8.64 -18.71 -1.29
N SER A 360 8.77 -17.41 -1.46
CA SER A 360 8.60 -16.74 -2.75
C SER A 360 9.51 -15.53 -2.84
N ASN A 361 9.79 -15.04 -4.04
CA ASN A 361 10.42 -13.74 -4.23
C ASN A 361 9.42 -12.60 -3.92
N MET A 362 9.63 -11.93 -2.78
CA MET A 362 8.76 -10.84 -2.31
C MET A 362 9.33 -9.44 -2.58
N TRP A 363 10.47 -9.34 -3.28
CA TRP A 363 11.21 -8.09 -3.48
C TRP A 363 10.41 -7.01 -4.22
N TYR A 364 9.57 -7.42 -5.17
CA TYR A 364 8.78 -6.50 -5.99
C TYR A 364 7.38 -6.23 -5.44
N TYR A 365 7.00 -6.92 -4.37
CA TYR A 365 5.68 -6.82 -3.75
C TYR A 365 5.48 -5.44 -3.12
N GLN A 366 4.25 -4.93 -3.19
CA GLN A 366 3.88 -3.56 -2.84
C GLN A 366 2.80 -3.56 -1.76
N SER A 367 1.73 -4.38 -1.88
CA SER A 367 0.66 -4.41 -0.89
C SER A 367 -0.10 -5.72 -0.80
N GLY A 368 -0.50 -6.10 0.41
CA GLY A 368 -1.63 -7.01 0.64
C GLY A 368 -2.90 -6.23 0.95
N ALA A 369 -4.02 -6.94 1.05
CA ALA A 369 -5.33 -6.36 1.37
C ALA A 369 -5.88 -6.95 2.68
N ILE A 370 -6.74 -6.19 3.36
CA ILE A 370 -7.41 -6.62 4.60
C ILE A 370 -8.92 -6.56 4.38
N GLU A 371 -9.60 -7.64 4.74
CA GLU A 371 -11.06 -7.75 4.73
C GLU A 371 -11.51 -8.63 5.89
N ASP A 372 -12.52 -8.21 6.65
CA ASP A 372 -13.12 -8.99 7.74
C ASP A 372 -12.09 -9.62 8.72
N ASP A 373 -11.14 -8.82 9.19
CA ASP A 373 -10.02 -9.22 10.08
C ASP A 373 -9.06 -10.27 9.48
N LYS A 374 -9.16 -10.54 8.17
CA LYS A 374 -8.27 -11.42 7.43
C LYS A 374 -7.35 -10.62 6.54
N PHE A 375 -6.15 -11.14 6.37
CA PHE A 375 -5.16 -10.58 5.46
C PHE A 375 -5.03 -11.44 4.21
N TYR A 376 -4.90 -10.79 3.07
CA TYR A 376 -4.77 -11.43 1.78
C TYR A 376 -3.51 -10.96 1.09
N MET A 377 -2.66 -11.92 0.73
CA MET A 377 -1.41 -11.64 0.02
C MET A 377 -1.13 -12.76 -0.98
N ALA A 378 -0.66 -12.40 -2.16
CA ALA A 378 -0.25 -13.37 -3.15
C ALA A 378 1.16 -13.87 -2.86
N VAL A 379 1.33 -15.18 -2.96
CA VAL A 379 2.62 -15.86 -2.84
C VAL A 379 2.79 -16.68 -4.12
N SER A 380 3.85 -16.39 -4.87
CA SER A 380 4.08 -16.93 -6.21
C SER A 380 5.48 -17.54 -6.28
N PRO A 381 5.70 -18.74 -5.71
CA PRO A 381 6.99 -19.40 -5.82
C PRO A 381 7.30 -19.76 -7.27
N SER A 382 8.57 -19.71 -7.66
CA SER A 382 9.05 -20.03 -9.01
C SER A 382 8.84 -21.50 -9.41
N THR A 383 8.73 -22.42 -8.43
CA THR A 383 8.74 -23.88 -8.67
C THR A 383 7.42 -24.60 -8.39
N GLU A 384 6.38 -23.90 -7.92
CA GLU A 384 5.07 -24.48 -7.63
C GLU A 384 3.91 -23.53 -8.00
N ASN A 385 2.69 -23.95 -7.70
CA ASN A 385 1.50 -23.15 -8.00
C ASN A 385 1.44 -21.89 -7.12
N ALA A 386 1.10 -20.77 -7.73
CA ALA A 386 0.89 -19.50 -7.05
C ALA A 386 -0.56 -19.36 -6.56
N TYR A 387 -0.73 -18.73 -5.40
CA TYR A 387 -2.03 -18.51 -4.78
C TYR A 387 -2.11 -17.13 -4.12
N ILE A 388 -3.33 -16.60 -4.02
CA ILE A 388 -3.66 -15.62 -3.00
C ILE A 388 -3.92 -16.39 -1.71
N TRP A 389 -3.15 -16.11 -0.68
CA TRP A 389 -3.30 -16.73 0.63
C TRP A 389 -4.18 -15.86 1.51
N GLU A 390 -5.08 -16.51 2.24
CA GLU A 390 -5.86 -15.93 3.32
C GLU A 390 -5.15 -16.25 4.65
N PHE A 391 -4.90 -15.22 5.45
CA PHE A 391 -4.22 -15.34 6.72
C PHE A 391 -5.10 -14.86 7.89
N SER A 392 -5.14 -15.65 8.96
CA SER A 392 -5.79 -15.31 10.23
C SER A 392 -4.90 -15.70 11.41
N GLY A 393 -4.13 -14.73 11.91
CA GLY A 393 -3.10 -15.00 12.91
C GLY A 393 -1.99 -15.85 12.32
N THR A 394 -1.77 -17.02 12.90
CA THR A 394 -0.78 -18.00 12.42
C THR A 394 -1.39 -19.03 11.45
N ASP A 395 -2.70 -18.98 11.20
CA ASP A 395 -3.35 -19.88 10.26
C ASP A 395 -3.29 -19.27 8.85
N ALA A 396 -2.78 -20.03 7.88
CA ALA A 396 -2.80 -19.66 6.46
C ALA A 396 -3.55 -20.71 5.61
N VAL A 397 -4.40 -20.23 4.70
CA VAL A 397 -5.20 -21.06 3.79
C VAL A 397 -5.02 -20.59 2.35
N LYS A 398 -4.83 -21.54 1.43
CA LYS A 398 -4.81 -21.25 -0.01
C LYS A 398 -6.17 -20.76 -0.47
N GLY A 399 -6.20 -19.58 -1.09
CA GLY A 399 -7.35 -19.04 -1.78
C GLY A 399 -7.20 -19.18 -3.29
N ALA A 400 -7.48 -18.09 -4.00
CA ALA A 400 -7.52 -18.03 -5.45
C ALA A 400 -6.20 -18.52 -6.07
N GLN A 401 -6.31 -19.42 -7.05
CA GLN A 401 -5.14 -19.90 -7.81
C GLN A 401 -4.75 -18.86 -8.87
N LEU A 402 -3.44 -18.67 -9.07
CA LEU A 402 -2.87 -17.77 -10.06
C LEU A 402 -2.11 -18.56 -11.14
N ASP A 403 -1.68 -17.88 -12.23
CA ASP A 403 -0.99 -18.51 -13.38
C ASP A 403 0.29 -19.29 -13.01
N GLY A 404 0.95 -18.95 -11.90
CA GLY A 404 2.22 -19.57 -11.45
C GLY A 404 3.39 -19.36 -12.43
N GLY A 405 4.62 -19.66 -11.99
CA GLY A 405 5.80 -19.93 -12.83
C GLY A 405 6.23 -18.91 -13.90
N ASN A 406 5.59 -17.74 -14.05
CA ASN A 406 5.94 -16.63 -14.95
C ASN A 406 5.19 -15.31 -14.59
N VAL A 407 4.55 -15.26 -13.42
CA VAL A 407 3.77 -14.09 -12.98
C VAL A 407 4.31 -13.62 -11.64
N PHE A 408 4.83 -12.40 -11.61
CA PHE A 408 5.26 -11.73 -10.38
C PHE A 408 4.13 -10.86 -9.89
N VAL A 409 3.48 -11.27 -8.80
CA VAL A 409 2.37 -10.49 -8.25
C VAL A 409 2.94 -9.28 -7.50
N GLN A 410 2.53 -8.08 -7.88
CA GLN A 410 2.93 -6.84 -7.24
C GLN A 410 2.08 -6.53 -6.01
N GLY A 411 0.81 -6.96 -5.99
CA GLY A 411 -0.01 -6.75 -4.82
C GLY A 411 -1.46 -7.18 -4.99
N VAL A 412 -2.11 -7.30 -3.84
CA VAL A 412 -3.56 -7.41 -3.66
C VAL A 412 -4.01 -6.10 -3.05
N TYR A 413 -4.91 -5.38 -3.74
CA TYR A 413 -5.43 -4.09 -3.31
C TYR A 413 -6.94 -4.17 -3.13
N LYS A 414 -7.50 -3.20 -2.40
CA LYS A 414 -8.93 -3.07 -2.12
C LYS A 414 -9.39 -1.65 -2.41
#